data_AF-A0A6I7Q2T4-F1
#
_entry.id   AF-A0A6I7Q2T4-F1
#
_cell.length_a   1.000
_cell.length_b   1.000
_cell.length_c   1.000
_cell.angle_alpha   90.00
_cell.angle_beta   90.00
_cell.angle_gamma   90.00
#
_symmetry.space_group_name_H-M   'P 1'
#
loop_
_entity.id
_entity.type
_entity.pdbx_description
1 polymer ?
#
loop_
_entity_poly.entity_id
_entity_poly.type
_entity_poly.pdbx_seq_one_letter_code
_entity_poly.pdbx_strand_id
1 'polypeptide(L)'
;MNSPATTAAPTAAAQPATPPAPGKITVATTWLDGCSGCHMSFLDMDERLVDLADRIHIVYSPLVDAKDLPEQVDLGILEGSVSNEEDLHKVKAFRKHCKLLVSLGDCAVNGNVPAMRNPFKLDAVIERAYRENVDHNPQIPTEGVPRLLKTVLPLHAVVPVDVFIPGCPPCADAIFYVLSELIAGRTPDPITVTRFGA
;
A
#
# COMPACT_ATOMS: atom_id res chain seq x y z
N MET A 1 -1.73 -40.45 23.89
CA MET A 1 -2.85 -39.99 23.04
C MET A 1 -2.22 -39.18 21.93
N ASN A 2 -2.08 -39.78 20.75
CA ASN A 2 -1.34 -39.20 19.62
C ASN A 2 -2.23 -38.16 18.94
N SER A 3 -1.75 -36.92 18.86
CA SER A 3 -2.35 -35.87 18.04
C SER A 3 -2.13 -36.20 16.57
N PRO A 4 -3.15 -36.13 15.69
CA PRO A 4 -2.92 -36.33 14.27
C PRO A 4 -2.19 -35.11 13.69
N ALA A 5 -1.17 -35.37 12.88
CA ALA A 5 -0.46 -34.35 12.13
C ALA A 5 -1.41 -33.68 11.14
N THR A 6 -1.67 -32.38 11.34
CA THR A 6 -2.38 -31.54 10.39
C THR A 6 -1.53 -31.43 9.13
N THR A 7 -1.91 -32.14 8.08
CA THR A 7 -1.29 -32.04 6.77
C THR A 7 -1.68 -30.69 6.18
N ALA A 8 -0.70 -29.80 5.97
CA ALA A 8 -0.92 -28.53 5.31
C ALA A 8 -1.49 -28.76 3.91
N ALA A 9 -2.61 -28.10 3.60
CA ALA A 9 -3.18 -28.11 2.26
C ALA A 9 -2.16 -27.52 1.26
N PRO A 10 -2.07 -28.06 0.04
CA PRO A 10 -1.15 -27.55 -0.96
C PRO A 10 -1.53 -26.11 -1.32
N THR A 11 -0.59 -25.19 -1.14
CA THR A 11 -0.70 -23.81 -1.62
C THR A 11 -0.92 -23.86 -3.13
N ALA A 12 -2.09 -23.44 -3.59
CA ALA A 12 -2.34 -23.28 -5.02
C ALA A 12 -1.24 -22.38 -5.59
N ALA A 13 -0.48 -22.91 -6.55
CA ALA A 13 0.55 -22.15 -7.24
C ALA A 13 -0.08 -20.88 -7.81
N ALA A 14 0.52 -19.73 -7.51
CA ALA A 14 0.10 -18.45 -8.05
C ALA A 14 0.07 -18.56 -9.58
N GLN A 15 -1.08 -18.28 -10.18
CA GLN A 15 -1.17 -18.20 -11.64
C GLN A 15 -0.32 -17.00 -12.08
N PRO A 16 0.60 -17.16 -13.05
CA PRO A 16 1.39 -16.05 -13.54
C PRO A 16 0.47 -14.96 -14.07
N ALA A 17 0.76 -13.70 -13.73
CA ALA A 17 0.01 -12.56 -14.20
C ALA A 17 -0.09 -12.60 -15.74
N THR A 18 -1.30 -12.50 -16.27
CA THR A 18 -1.55 -12.42 -17.72
C THR A 18 -0.72 -11.26 -18.29
N PRO A 19 0.06 -11.46 -19.38
CA PRO A 19 0.83 -10.37 -19.95
C PRO A 19 -0.09 -9.24 -20.44
N PRO A 20 0.31 -7.96 -20.29
CA PRO A 20 -0.52 -6.82 -20.65
C PRO A 20 -0.85 -6.82 -22.16
N ALA A 21 -2.07 -6.43 -22.49
CA ALA A 21 -2.47 -6.17 -23.86
C ALA A 21 -1.62 -5.02 -24.48
N PRO A 22 -1.39 -5.01 -25.81
CA PRO A 22 -0.58 -3.98 -26.46
C PRO A 22 -1.13 -2.58 -26.17
N GLY A 23 -0.27 -1.67 -25.71
CA GLY A 23 -0.61 -0.26 -25.46
C GLY A 23 -1.07 0.09 -24.04
N LYS A 24 -1.22 -0.90 -23.13
CA LYS A 24 -1.52 -0.65 -21.72
C LYS A 24 -0.24 -0.54 -20.89
N ILE A 25 -0.18 0.42 -19.96
CA ILE A 25 0.92 0.48 -18.99
C ILE A 25 0.66 -0.48 -17.82
N THR A 26 1.71 -1.03 -17.25
CA THR A 26 1.61 -1.92 -16.08
C THR A 26 1.53 -1.10 -14.78
N VAL A 27 0.55 -1.41 -13.95
CA VAL A 27 0.32 -0.74 -12.66
C VAL A 27 0.35 -1.76 -11.53
N ALA A 28 1.08 -1.45 -10.47
CA ALA A 28 1.05 -2.19 -9.22
C ALA A 28 0.60 -1.28 -8.08
N THR A 29 -0.25 -1.78 -7.19
CA THR A 29 -0.69 -1.06 -6.00
C THR A 29 -0.57 -1.94 -4.75
N THR A 30 -0.38 -1.37 -3.56
CA THR A 30 -0.55 -2.12 -2.30
C THR A 30 -0.84 -1.22 -1.12
N TRP A 31 -1.33 -1.85 -0.06
CA TRP A 31 -1.49 -1.27 1.26
C TRP A 31 -0.24 -1.57 2.09
N LEU A 32 0.28 -0.53 2.75
CA LEU A 32 1.18 -0.65 3.89
C LEU A 32 0.36 -0.43 5.17
N ASP A 33 0.87 0.31 6.17
CA ASP A 33 0.11 0.70 7.35
C ASP A 33 -0.83 1.87 7.04
N GLY A 34 -1.98 1.54 6.47
CA GLY A 34 -3.06 2.43 6.09
C GLY A 34 -4.44 1.84 6.39
N CYS A 35 -5.49 2.61 6.09
CA CYS A 35 -6.87 2.23 6.38
C CYS A 35 -7.64 1.68 5.17
N SER A 36 -6.97 1.39 4.03
CA SER A 36 -7.58 1.09 2.72
C SER A 36 -8.36 2.26 2.07
N GLY A 37 -8.52 3.38 2.78
CA GLY A 37 -9.33 4.51 2.32
C GLY A 37 -8.85 5.15 1.02
N CYS A 38 -7.55 5.12 0.71
CA CYS A 38 -7.06 5.68 -0.55
C CYS A 38 -7.37 4.77 -1.74
N HIS A 39 -7.35 3.45 -1.54
CA HIS A 39 -7.86 2.50 -2.53
C HIS A 39 -9.38 2.58 -2.68
N MET A 40 -10.12 2.86 -1.61
CA MET A 40 -11.57 3.12 -1.75
C MET A 40 -11.83 4.39 -2.57
N SER A 41 -11.11 5.49 -2.31
CA SER A 41 -11.22 6.70 -3.13
C SER A 41 -10.76 6.49 -4.58
N PHE A 42 -9.79 5.60 -4.81
CA PHE A 42 -9.46 5.13 -6.17
C PHE A 42 -10.65 4.42 -6.81
N LEU A 43 -11.39 3.59 -6.06
CA LEU A 43 -12.59 2.91 -6.56
C LEU A 43 -13.78 3.87 -6.73
N ASP A 44 -13.85 4.96 -5.98
CA ASP A 44 -14.83 6.05 -6.13
C ASP A 44 -14.63 6.87 -7.43
N MET A 45 -13.77 6.42 -8.33
CA MET A 45 -13.71 6.92 -9.71
C MET A 45 -14.90 6.45 -10.57
N ASP A 46 -15.69 5.48 -10.07
CA ASP A 46 -16.92 4.97 -10.68
C ASP A 46 -16.72 4.54 -12.15
N GLU A 47 -17.50 5.08 -13.09
CA GLU A 47 -17.44 4.72 -14.52
C GLU A 47 -16.07 5.00 -15.15
N ARG A 48 -15.30 5.94 -14.60
CA ARG A 48 -13.96 6.29 -15.09
C ARG A 48 -12.97 5.15 -14.90
N LEU A 49 -13.25 4.19 -14.02
CA LEU A 49 -12.47 2.96 -13.90
C LEU A 49 -12.50 2.13 -15.18
N VAL A 50 -13.61 2.17 -15.93
CA VAL A 50 -13.74 1.45 -17.20
C VAL A 50 -12.80 2.08 -18.23
N ASP A 51 -12.80 3.41 -18.33
CA ASP A 51 -11.89 4.17 -19.20
C ASP A 51 -10.41 3.93 -18.81
N LEU A 52 -10.14 3.86 -17.51
CA LEU A 52 -8.80 3.58 -17.00
C LEU A 52 -8.36 2.16 -17.33
N ALA A 53 -9.25 1.18 -17.22
CA ALA A 53 -8.98 -0.23 -17.50
C ALA A 53 -8.55 -0.47 -18.97
N ASP A 54 -8.95 0.41 -19.90
CA ASP A 54 -8.48 0.35 -21.29
C ASP A 54 -7.04 0.86 -21.48
N ARG A 55 -6.51 1.58 -20.50
CA ARG A 55 -5.17 2.21 -20.56
C ARG A 55 -4.16 1.56 -19.62
N ILE A 56 -4.62 0.87 -18.58
CA ILE A 56 -3.76 0.23 -17.58
C ILE A 56 -4.00 -1.26 -17.47
N HIS A 57 -2.97 -1.97 -17.03
CA HIS A 57 -3.05 -3.37 -16.64
C HIS A 57 -2.55 -3.51 -15.20
N ILE A 58 -3.45 -3.84 -14.27
CA ILE A 58 -3.12 -4.02 -12.86
C ILE A 58 -2.47 -5.40 -12.69
N VAL A 59 -1.16 -5.42 -12.47
CA VAL A 59 -0.37 -6.66 -12.38
C VAL A 59 -0.17 -7.16 -10.95
N TYR A 60 -0.36 -6.29 -9.97
CA TYR A 60 -0.25 -6.60 -8.54
C TYR A 60 -1.09 -5.60 -7.75
N SER A 61 -2.04 -6.07 -6.95
CA SER A 61 -2.89 -5.21 -6.13
C SER A 61 -3.65 -6.05 -5.11
N PRO A 62 -4.03 -5.51 -3.94
CA PRO A 62 -5.04 -6.10 -3.07
C PRO A 62 -6.38 -6.35 -3.77
N LEU A 63 -6.62 -5.70 -4.92
CA LEU A 63 -7.83 -5.84 -5.74
C LEU A 63 -7.75 -6.96 -6.79
N VAL A 64 -6.60 -7.63 -6.93
CA VAL A 64 -6.41 -8.76 -7.86
C VAL A 64 -5.74 -9.94 -7.16
N ASP A 65 -5.81 -11.12 -7.77
CA ASP A 65 -5.31 -12.35 -7.14
C ASP A 65 -3.78 -12.53 -7.21
N ALA A 66 -3.07 -11.71 -8.00
CA ALA A 66 -1.62 -11.79 -8.15
C ALA A 66 -0.90 -11.66 -6.79
N LYS A 67 -0.05 -12.63 -6.47
CA LYS A 67 0.66 -12.71 -5.19
C LYS A 67 2.10 -12.19 -5.25
N ASP A 68 2.68 -12.15 -6.45
CA ASP A 68 4.05 -11.74 -6.68
C ASP A 68 4.10 -10.43 -7.46
N LEU A 69 4.91 -9.49 -6.98
CA LEU A 69 5.17 -8.23 -7.68
C LEU A 69 6.13 -8.51 -8.85
N PRO A 70 5.75 -8.22 -10.12
CA PRO A 70 6.64 -8.42 -11.27
C PRO A 70 7.94 -7.63 -11.14
N GLU A 71 9.01 -8.10 -11.80
CA GLU A 71 10.33 -7.45 -11.74
C GLU A 71 10.37 -6.05 -12.35
N GLN A 72 9.46 -5.76 -13.29
CA GLN A 72 9.36 -4.48 -13.97
C GLN A 72 7.90 -4.06 -14.06
N VAL A 73 7.60 -2.88 -13.51
CA VAL A 73 6.28 -2.26 -13.51
C VAL A 73 6.45 -0.79 -13.90
N ASP A 74 5.55 -0.26 -14.73
CA ASP A 74 5.65 1.14 -15.17
C ASP A 74 5.29 2.11 -14.04
N LEU A 75 4.23 1.81 -13.28
CA LEU A 75 3.74 2.65 -12.21
C LEU A 75 3.41 1.86 -10.94
N GLY A 76 4.10 2.18 -9.85
CA GLY A 76 3.80 1.70 -8.50
C GLY A 76 3.02 2.74 -7.71
N ILE A 77 1.95 2.34 -7.03
CA ILE A 77 1.12 3.20 -6.19
C ILE A 77 1.08 2.60 -4.79
N LEU A 78 1.61 3.32 -3.81
CA LEU A 78 1.66 2.88 -2.43
C LEU A 78 0.81 3.78 -1.55
N GLU A 79 -0.15 3.20 -0.83
CA GLU A 79 -0.81 3.87 0.29
C GLU A 79 -0.30 3.33 1.63
N GLY A 80 -0.55 4.11 2.68
CA GLY A 80 -0.17 3.74 4.05
C GLY A 80 1.27 4.11 4.37
N SER A 81 1.57 4.16 5.66
CA SER A 81 2.90 4.45 6.19
C SER A 81 3.73 3.16 6.32
N VAL A 82 5.03 3.30 6.58
CA VAL A 82 5.92 2.16 6.85
C VAL A 82 6.02 1.96 8.35
N SER A 83 5.40 0.92 8.89
CA SER A 83 5.32 0.71 10.34
C SER A 83 5.83 -0.63 10.85
N ASN A 84 6.05 -1.61 9.97
CA ASN A 84 6.63 -2.91 10.29
C ASN A 84 7.68 -3.38 9.26
N GLU A 85 8.33 -4.51 9.54
CA GLU A 85 9.35 -5.11 8.66
C GLU A 85 8.81 -5.53 7.28
N GLU A 86 7.56 -5.96 7.19
CA GLU A 86 6.92 -6.34 5.92
C GLU A 86 6.63 -5.09 5.07
N ASP A 87 6.15 -4.01 5.67
CA ASP A 87 5.98 -2.73 4.96
C ASP A 87 7.31 -2.23 4.41
N LEU A 88 8.37 -2.34 5.22
CA LEU A 88 9.74 -1.97 4.84
C LEU A 88 10.27 -2.82 3.68
N HIS A 89 9.91 -4.10 3.65
CA HIS A 89 10.24 -4.98 2.54
C HIS A 89 9.46 -4.59 1.27
N LYS A 90 8.14 -4.43 1.37
CA LYS A 90 7.26 -4.04 0.24
C LYS A 90 7.66 -2.72 -0.38
N VAL A 91 7.89 -1.67 0.42
CA VAL A 91 8.26 -0.34 -0.12
C VAL A 91 9.57 -0.39 -0.90
N LYS A 92 10.56 -1.18 -0.43
CA LYS A 92 11.83 -1.39 -1.15
C LYS A 92 11.65 -2.21 -2.41
N ALA A 93 10.82 -3.25 -2.38
CA ALA A 93 10.50 -4.06 -3.55
C ALA A 93 9.81 -3.22 -4.64
N PHE A 94 8.80 -2.43 -4.26
CA PHE A 94 8.13 -1.49 -5.15
C PHE A 94 9.10 -0.50 -5.77
N ARG A 95 9.97 0.14 -4.96
CA ARG A 95 10.96 1.07 -5.51
C ARG A 95 11.89 0.39 -6.52
N LYS A 96 12.32 -0.84 -6.25
CA LYS A 96 13.22 -1.59 -7.14
C LYS A 96 12.55 -1.95 -8.47
N HIS A 97 11.27 -2.34 -8.44
CA HIS A 97 10.57 -2.89 -9.61
C HIS A 97 9.80 -1.84 -10.40
N CYS A 98 9.39 -0.74 -9.77
CA CYS A 98 8.57 0.29 -10.41
C CYS A 98 9.43 1.41 -11.01
N LYS A 99 9.16 1.78 -12.26
CA LYS A 99 9.80 2.93 -12.93
C LYS A 99 9.38 4.24 -12.24
N LEU A 100 8.08 4.43 -12.02
CA LEU A 100 7.53 5.53 -11.24
C LEU A 100 6.90 5.00 -9.95
N LEU A 101 7.08 5.71 -8.85
CA LEU A 101 6.51 5.42 -7.54
C LEU A 101 5.71 6.61 -7.02
N VAL A 102 4.43 6.37 -6.77
CA VAL A 102 3.47 7.33 -6.20
C VAL A 102 3.27 7.04 -4.72
N SER A 103 3.39 8.08 -3.90
CA SER A 103 2.93 8.09 -2.51
C SER A 103 1.50 8.62 -2.46
N LEU A 104 0.55 7.73 -2.16
CA LEU A 104 -0.88 8.01 -2.19
C LEU A 104 -1.44 8.17 -0.77
N GLY A 105 -1.90 9.38 -0.46
CA GLY A 105 -2.56 9.74 0.78
C GLY A 105 -1.63 10.14 1.93
N ASP A 106 -2.19 10.81 2.92
CA ASP A 106 -1.42 11.46 4.00
C ASP A 106 -0.64 10.45 4.86
N CYS A 107 -1.13 9.22 5.03
CA CYS A 107 -0.35 8.16 5.68
C CYS A 107 0.96 7.89 4.94
N ALA A 108 0.92 7.80 3.61
CA ALA A 108 2.11 7.53 2.81
C ALA A 108 3.03 8.76 2.68
N VAL A 109 2.42 9.95 2.61
CA VAL A 109 3.12 11.23 2.43
C VAL A 109 3.82 11.68 3.72
N ASN A 110 3.18 11.56 4.88
CA ASN A 110 3.67 12.14 6.14
C ASN A 110 3.50 11.24 7.38
N GLY A 111 2.94 10.04 7.25
CA GLY A 111 2.72 9.09 8.34
C GLY A 111 1.35 9.19 9.02
N ASN A 112 0.74 10.38 9.03
CA ASN A 112 -0.60 10.70 9.55
C ASN A 112 -1.03 9.94 10.82
N VAL A 113 -2.22 9.31 10.82
CA VAL A 113 -2.81 8.66 12.00
C VAL A 113 -1.93 7.54 12.56
N PRO A 114 -1.37 6.61 11.75
CA PRO A 114 -0.41 5.63 12.26
C PRO A 114 0.78 6.25 13.02
N ALA A 115 1.30 7.37 12.54
CA ALA A 115 2.44 8.06 13.16
C ALA A 115 2.11 8.72 14.52
N MET A 116 0.84 8.80 14.92
CA MET A 116 0.46 9.28 16.26
C MET A 116 1.01 8.42 17.39
N ARG A 117 1.43 7.18 17.12
CA ARG A 117 2.12 6.34 18.13
C ARG A 117 3.57 6.73 18.39
N ASN A 118 4.20 7.51 17.50
CA ASN A 118 5.63 7.83 17.55
C ASN A 118 6.10 8.56 18.83
N PRO A 119 5.30 9.41 19.51
CA PRO A 119 5.67 10.00 20.78
C PRO A 119 5.76 9.00 21.94
N PHE A 120 5.17 7.81 21.81
CA PHE A 120 5.15 6.77 22.84
C PHE A 120 6.26 5.74 22.62
N LYS A 121 6.72 5.10 23.71
CA LYS A 121 7.59 3.92 23.59
C LYS A 121 6.79 2.78 22.96
N LEU A 122 7.36 2.11 21.96
CA LEU A 122 6.71 0.99 21.26
C LEU A 122 6.21 -0.09 22.23
N ASP A 123 7.02 -0.46 23.22
CA ASP A 123 6.63 -1.46 24.23
C ASP A 123 5.36 -1.03 24.98
N ALA A 124 5.21 0.25 25.33
CA ALA A 124 4.01 0.75 25.99
C ALA A 124 2.77 0.67 25.09
N VAL A 125 2.92 0.91 23.78
CA VAL A 125 1.82 0.75 22.81
C VAL A 125 1.39 -0.71 22.70
N ILE A 126 2.34 -1.64 22.65
CA ILE A 126 2.08 -3.09 22.59
C ILE A 126 1.44 -3.59 23.88
N GLU A 127 1.97 -3.24 25.04
CA GLU A 127 1.44 -3.61 26.35
C GLU A 127 -0.01 -3.11 26.52
N ARG A 128 -0.26 -1.85 26.13
CA ARG A 128 -1.59 -1.26 26.13
C ARG A 128 -2.59 -2.04 25.28
N ALA A 129 -2.18 -2.50 24.10
CA ALA A 129 -3.05 -3.20 23.15
C ALA A 129 -3.29 -4.67 23.52
N TYR A 130 -2.24 -5.38 23.96
CA TYR A 130 -2.26 -6.85 24.07
C TYR A 130 -2.24 -7.39 25.50
N ARG A 131 -2.16 -6.54 26.52
CA ARG A 131 -2.24 -6.95 27.93
C ARG A 131 -3.20 -6.10 28.75
N GLU A 132 -3.11 -4.77 28.67
CA GLU A 132 -3.90 -3.89 29.54
C GLU A 132 -5.39 -3.81 29.13
N ASN A 133 -5.68 -3.87 27.83
CA ASN A 133 -7.04 -3.76 27.28
C ASN A 133 -7.61 -5.10 26.79
N VAL A 134 -7.12 -6.23 27.32
CA VAL A 134 -7.50 -7.55 26.83
C VAL A 134 -8.35 -8.27 27.87
N ASP A 135 -9.55 -8.68 27.47
CA ASP A 135 -10.46 -9.47 28.32
C ASP A 135 -10.00 -10.93 28.46
N HIS A 136 -9.36 -11.48 27.41
CA HIS A 136 -9.02 -12.90 27.32
C HIS A 136 -7.63 -13.13 26.71
N ASN A 137 -6.86 -14.03 27.32
CA ASN A 137 -5.54 -14.49 26.84
C ASN A 137 -4.53 -13.34 26.60
N PRO A 138 -4.10 -12.62 27.65
CA PRO A 138 -3.16 -11.50 27.53
C PRO A 138 -1.76 -11.98 27.14
N GLN A 139 -1.40 -11.83 25.87
CA GLN A 139 -0.10 -12.21 25.34
C GLN A 139 0.29 -11.32 24.15
N ILE A 140 1.59 -11.07 24.01
CA ILE A 140 2.11 -10.34 22.84
C ILE A 140 2.25 -11.33 21.68
N PRO A 141 1.68 -11.06 20.50
CA PRO A 141 1.86 -11.92 19.34
C PRO A 141 3.29 -11.80 18.80
N THR A 142 3.98 -12.94 18.66
CA THR A 142 5.35 -13.00 18.12
C THR A 142 5.54 -14.01 17.00
N GLU A 143 4.59 -14.91 16.77
CA GLU A 143 4.65 -15.94 15.74
C GLU A 143 3.77 -15.57 14.55
N GLY A 144 4.32 -15.66 13.34
CA GLY A 144 3.56 -15.41 12.09
C GLY A 144 3.17 -13.95 11.84
N VAL A 145 3.66 -13.00 12.64
CA VAL A 145 3.39 -11.56 12.50
C VAL A 145 4.70 -10.77 12.32
N PRO A 146 4.75 -9.76 11.45
CA PRO A 146 5.93 -8.94 11.26
C PRO A 146 6.19 -8.07 12.48
N ARG A 147 7.48 -7.84 12.79
CA ARG A 147 7.85 -6.94 13.90
C ARG A 147 7.57 -5.49 13.51
N LEU A 148 6.97 -4.74 14.43
CA LEU A 148 6.80 -3.29 14.26
C LEU A 148 8.16 -2.57 14.31
N LEU A 149 8.32 -1.57 13.44
CA LEU A 149 9.40 -0.60 13.53
C LEU A 149 9.19 0.30 14.75
N LYS A 150 10.30 0.77 15.32
CA LYS A 150 10.29 1.69 16.46
C LYS A 150 9.47 2.96 16.16
N THR A 151 9.63 3.48 14.95
CA THR A 151 8.99 4.71 14.48
C THR A 151 8.27 4.41 13.17
N VAL A 152 7.04 4.92 13.03
CA VAL A 152 6.31 4.93 11.77
C VAL A 152 6.93 5.99 10.86
N LEU A 153 7.21 5.62 9.61
CA LEU A 153 7.88 6.47 8.64
C LEU A 153 6.99 6.73 7.41
N PRO A 154 7.02 7.93 6.82
CA PRO A 154 6.48 8.14 5.48
C PRO A 154 7.35 7.43 4.43
N LEU A 155 6.81 7.16 3.24
CA LEU A 155 7.52 6.42 2.19
C LEU A 155 8.85 7.07 1.79
N HIS A 156 8.83 8.39 1.66
CA HIS A 156 9.99 9.17 1.19
C HIS A 156 11.16 9.19 2.19
N ALA A 157 10.92 8.80 3.45
CA ALA A 157 11.99 8.60 4.42
C ALA A 157 12.71 7.26 4.23
N VAL A 158 12.14 6.34 3.45
CA VAL A 158 12.66 4.98 3.23
C VAL A 158 13.20 4.80 1.81
N VAL A 159 12.52 5.34 0.80
CA VAL A 159 12.90 5.24 -0.62
C VAL A 159 12.60 6.55 -1.37
N PRO A 160 13.27 6.82 -2.50
CA PRO A 160 12.89 7.93 -3.38
C PRO A 160 11.46 7.74 -3.94
N VAL A 161 10.64 8.78 -3.86
CA VAL A 161 9.27 8.82 -4.38
C VAL A 161 9.20 9.87 -5.49
N ASP A 162 8.49 9.55 -6.58
CA ASP A 162 8.45 10.42 -7.77
C ASP A 162 7.28 11.40 -7.72
N VAL A 163 6.13 10.99 -7.17
CA VAL A 163 4.90 11.81 -7.11
C VAL A 163 4.20 11.62 -5.76
N PHE A 164 3.66 12.70 -5.22
CA PHE A 164 2.96 12.72 -3.94
C PHE A 164 1.51 13.19 -4.14
N ILE A 165 0.53 12.41 -3.71
CA ILE A 165 -0.88 12.76 -3.81
C ILE A 165 -1.44 12.86 -2.38
N PRO A 166 -1.43 14.05 -1.75
CA PRO A 166 -1.93 14.22 -0.38
C PRO A 166 -3.46 14.20 -0.27
N GLY A 167 -3.96 13.94 0.94
CA GLY A 167 -5.37 13.77 1.30
C GLY A 167 -5.62 12.51 2.13
N CYS A 168 -6.70 12.45 2.92
CA CYS A 168 -6.97 11.32 3.82
C CYS A 168 -8.43 10.81 3.77
N PRO A 169 -8.89 10.22 2.64
CA PRO A 169 -8.11 9.95 1.43
C PRO A 169 -8.11 11.11 0.42
N PRO A 170 -7.16 11.17 -0.52
CA PRO A 170 -7.24 12.12 -1.64
C PRO A 170 -8.54 11.91 -2.41
N CYS A 171 -9.18 12.97 -2.91
CA CYS A 171 -10.44 12.81 -3.65
C CYS A 171 -10.24 12.06 -4.98
N ALA A 172 -11.25 11.32 -5.42
CA ALA A 172 -11.22 10.52 -6.65
C ALA A 172 -10.82 11.35 -7.88
N ASP A 173 -11.29 12.60 -7.97
CA ASP A 173 -10.95 13.51 -9.09
C ASP A 173 -9.46 13.84 -9.13
N ALA A 174 -8.83 14.06 -7.99
CA ALA A 174 -7.39 14.33 -7.90
C ALA A 174 -6.58 13.08 -8.29
N ILE A 175 -6.99 11.90 -7.79
CA ILE A 175 -6.38 10.62 -8.16
C ILE A 175 -6.48 10.41 -9.67
N PHE A 176 -7.67 10.55 -10.24
CA PHE A 176 -7.93 10.37 -11.65
C PHE A 176 -7.09 11.31 -12.52
N TYR A 177 -7.03 12.59 -12.16
CA TYR A 177 -6.22 13.58 -12.87
C TYR A 177 -4.75 13.18 -12.88
N VAL A 178 -4.18 12.90 -11.70
CA VAL A 178 -2.75 12.58 -11.59
C VAL A 178 -2.42 11.31 -12.36
N LEU A 179 -3.22 10.25 -12.22
CA LEU A 179 -3.01 9.01 -12.96
C LEU A 179 -3.13 9.21 -14.47
N SER A 180 -4.14 9.97 -14.92
CA SER A 180 -4.34 10.24 -16.34
C SER A 180 -3.17 10.97 -16.99
N GLU A 181 -2.56 11.92 -16.29
CA GLU A 181 -1.37 12.65 -16.72
C GLU A 181 -0.14 11.73 -16.76
N LEU A 182 0.07 10.92 -15.72
CA LEU A 182 1.19 9.97 -15.65
C LEU A 182 1.10 8.92 -16.76
N ILE A 183 -0.09 8.37 -17.02
CA ILE A 183 -0.32 7.43 -18.13
C ILE A 183 -0.05 8.09 -19.49
N ALA A 184 -0.30 9.40 -19.61
CA ALA A 184 0.01 10.16 -20.82
C ALA A 184 1.48 10.60 -20.92
N GLY A 185 2.34 10.17 -20.00
CA GLY A 185 3.76 10.49 -19.98
C GLY A 185 4.07 11.92 -19.50
N ARG A 186 3.12 12.59 -18.85
CA ARG A 186 3.29 13.91 -18.24
C ARG A 186 3.42 13.78 -16.72
N THR A 187 4.24 14.62 -16.12
CA THR A 187 4.35 14.70 -14.65
C THR A 187 3.55 15.90 -14.16
N PRO A 188 2.35 15.69 -13.58
CA PRO A 188 1.54 16.79 -13.07
C PRO A 188 2.11 17.36 -11.78
N ASP A 189 1.71 18.57 -11.40
CA ASP A 189 1.85 19.08 -10.04
C ASP A 189 0.59 18.73 -9.23
N PRO A 190 0.65 17.74 -8.32
CA PRO A 190 -0.52 17.31 -7.56
C PRO A 190 -1.08 18.38 -6.63
N ILE A 191 -0.29 19.38 -6.24
CA ILE A 191 -0.73 20.48 -5.35
C ILE A 191 -1.86 21.29 -6.00
N THR A 192 -1.93 21.32 -7.32
CA THR A 192 -2.98 22.03 -8.07
C THR A 192 -4.37 21.42 -7.89
N VAL A 193 -4.44 20.14 -7.50
CA VAL A 193 -5.70 19.38 -7.38
C VAL A 193 -5.91 18.72 -6.02
N THR A 194 -4.93 18.83 -5.12
CA THR A 194 -4.99 18.24 -3.77
C THR A 194 -4.86 19.29 -2.68
N ARG A 195 -5.32 18.94 -1.48
CA ARG A 195 -5.13 19.74 -0.27
C ARG A 195 -4.73 18.82 0.87
N PHE A 196 -3.83 19.30 1.73
CA PHE A 196 -3.45 18.59 2.94
C PHE A 196 -4.61 18.55 3.94
N GLY A 197 -4.92 17.37 4.49
CA GLY A 197 -5.97 17.19 5.49
C GLY A 197 -7.41 17.43 4.98
N ALA A 198 -7.61 17.38 3.66
CA ALA A 198 -8.93 17.34 3.04
C ALA A 198 -9.52 15.93 3.03
#